data_AF-A0A7Y3C1Z4-F1
#
_entry.id   AF-A0A7Y3C1Z4-F1
#
_cell.length_a   1.000
_cell.length_b   1.000
_cell.length_c   1.000
_cell.angle_alpha   90.00
_cell.angle_beta   90.00
_cell.angle_gamma   90.00
#
_symmetry.space_group_name_H-M   'P 1'
#
loop_
_entity.id
_entity.type
_entity.pdbx_description
1 polymer ?
#
loop_
_entity_poly.entity_id
_entity_poly.type
_entity_poly.pdbx_seq_one_letter_code
_entity_poly.pdbx_strand_id
1 'polypeptide(L)'
;MMTILIPATVAAVLGGFALRIWYRRWKQQRIEANRKVEAPNSYYSSRGVRQQEDRERWHSIKVGTLHPLNREEVLRLLDVVDEDGVSSLSRKDRLFLDNMTLPRMGV
;
A
#
# COMPACT_ATOMS: atom_id res chain seq x y z
N MET A 1 11.32 46.06 46.45
CA MET A 1 11.25 44.57 46.37
C MET A 1 10.06 44.05 45.56
N MET A 2 8.88 44.70 45.55
CA MET A 2 7.70 44.21 44.81
C MET A 2 7.74 44.40 43.28
N THR A 3 8.57 45.29 42.75
CA THR A 3 8.64 45.60 41.30
C THR A 3 9.30 44.49 40.46
N ILE A 4 10.09 43.60 41.08
CA ILE A 4 10.83 42.53 40.39
C ILE A 4 10.01 41.22 40.39
N LEU A 5 9.05 41.08 41.32
CA LEU A 5 8.25 39.85 41.47
C LEU A 5 7.22 39.67 40.33
N ILE A 6 6.67 40.77 39.82
CA ILE A 6 5.71 40.76 38.71
C ILE A 6 6.36 40.31 37.38
N PRO A 7 7.49 40.87 36.92
CA PRO A 7 8.14 40.38 35.70
C PRO A 7 8.67 38.94 35.86
N ALA A 8 9.13 38.56 37.05
CA ALA A 8 9.59 37.20 37.34
C ALA A 8 8.46 36.16 37.24
N THR A 9 7.28 36.49 37.77
CA THR A 9 6.10 35.60 37.69
C THR A 9 5.57 35.49 36.26
N VAL A 10 5.54 36.60 35.50
CA VAL A 10 5.17 36.57 34.07
C VAL A 10 6.16 35.73 33.26
N ALA A 11 7.47 35.87 33.49
CA ALA A 11 8.49 35.07 32.82
C ALA A 11 8.36 33.57 33.15
N ALA A 12 8.05 33.23 34.42
CA ALA A 12 7.84 31.84 34.83
C ALA A 12 6.61 31.22 34.17
N VAL A 13 5.49 31.96 34.06
CA VAL A 13 4.27 31.47 33.40
C VAL A 13 4.51 31.29 31.91
N LEU A 14 5.14 32.26 31.24
CA LEU A 14 5.46 32.17 29.82
C LEU A 14 6.44 31.04 29.53
N GLY A 15 7.47 30.87 30.35
CA GLY A 15 8.44 29.77 30.26
C GLY A 15 7.78 28.41 30.45
N GLY A 16 6.93 28.27 31.46
CA GLY A 16 6.16 27.04 31.70
C GLY A 16 5.23 26.70 30.54
N PHE A 17 4.58 27.70 29.94
CA PHE A 17 3.70 27.50 28.79
C PHE A 17 4.48 27.09 27.54
N ALA A 18 5.62 27.74 27.27
CA ALA A 18 6.51 27.39 26.16
C ALA A 18 7.06 25.96 26.29
N LEU A 19 7.53 25.58 27.48
CA LEU A 19 8.00 24.22 27.78
C LEU A 19 6.90 23.18 27.57
N ARG A 20 5.67 23.48 27.99
CA ARG A 20 4.52 22.58 27.81
C ARG A 20 4.18 22.37 26.34
N ILE A 21 4.20 23.43 25.52
CA ILE A 21 3.96 23.32 24.07
C ILE A 21 5.06 22.49 23.41
N TRP A 22 6.32 22.79 23.73
CA TRP A 22 7.47 22.05 23.21
C TRP A 22 7.40 20.57 23.54
N TYR A 23 7.11 20.22 24.81
CA TYR A 23 6.98 18.84 25.24
C TYR A 23 5.85 18.10 24.52
N ARG A 24 4.70 18.74 24.30
CA ARG A 24 3.59 18.12 23.55
C ARG A 24 3.96 17.84 22.10
N ARG A 25 4.62 18.80 21.42
CA ARG A 25 5.07 18.61 20.04
C ARG A 25 6.12 17.50 19.93
N TRP A 26 7.11 17.50 20.84
CA TRP A 26 8.13 16.46 20.87
C TRP A 26 7.51 15.07 21.08
N LYS A 27 6.54 14.95 22.00
CA LYS A 27 5.82 13.70 22.25
C LYS A 27 5.02 13.25 21.02
N GLN A 28 4.33 14.16 20.34
CA GLN A 28 3.58 13.83 19.11
C GLN A 28 4.49 13.33 17.99
N GLN A 29 5.61 14.02 17.75
CA GLN A 29 6.58 13.60 16.74
C GLN A 29 7.17 12.21 17.05
N ARG A 30 7.41 11.88 18.33
CA ARG A 30 7.86 10.52 18.70
C ARG A 30 6.79 9.46 18.50
N ILE A 31 5.52 9.78 18.74
CA ILE A 31 4.41 8.84 18.50
C ILE A 31 4.25 8.59 17.01
N GLU A 32 4.34 9.63 16.18
CA GLU A 32 4.27 9.52 14.72
C GLU A 32 5.47 8.74 14.16
N ALA A 33 6.68 9.03 14.62
CA ALA A 33 7.89 8.31 14.21
C ALA A 33 7.88 6.83 14.63
N ASN A 34 7.26 6.51 15.76
CA ASN A 34 7.10 5.12 16.24
C ASN A 34 5.83 4.44 15.72
N ARG A 35 4.98 5.15 14.97
CA ARG A 35 3.82 4.55 14.33
C ARG A 35 4.32 3.71 13.17
N LYS A 36 4.67 2.45 13.47
CA LYS A 36 4.86 1.43 12.45
C LYS A 36 3.53 1.28 11.74
N VAL A 37 3.39 1.94 10.60
CA VAL A 37 2.30 1.66 9.68
C VAL A 37 2.55 0.23 9.25
N GLU A 38 1.72 -0.69 9.75
CA GLU A 38 1.73 -2.07 9.28
C GLU A 38 1.62 -2.00 7.76
N ALA A 39 2.60 -2.60 7.09
CA ALA A 39 2.59 -2.62 5.64
C ALA A 39 1.27 -3.28 5.20
N PRO A 40 0.68 -2.87 4.06
CA PRO A 40 -0.54 -3.49 3.56
C PRO A 40 -0.37 -5.02 3.57
N ASN A 41 -1.42 -5.77 3.89
CA ASN A 41 -1.33 -7.21 4.16
C ASN A 41 -0.65 -8.00 3.02
N SER A 42 -0.76 -7.49 1.79
CA SER A 42 -0.03 -7.97 0.62
C SER A 42 1.48 -7.99 0.78
N TYR A 43 2.08 -7.24 1.71
CA TYR A 43 3.51 -7.21 2.02
C TYR A 43 3.98 -8.48 2.75
N TYR A 44 3.12 -9.09 3.56
CA TYR A 44 3.44 -10.27 4.38
C TYR A 44 3.12 -11.60 3.70
N SER A 45 2.38 -11.57 2.58
CA SER A 45 2.08 -12.76 1.79
C SER A 45 3.38 -13.38 1.23
N SER A 46 3.55 -14.68 1.41
CA SER A 46 4.68 -15.40 0.82
C SER A 46 4.63 -15.37 -0.71
N ARG A 47 5.78 -15.56 -1.36
CA ARG A 47 5.86 -15.61 -2.83
C ARG A 47 4.96 -16.70 -3.44
N GLY A 48 4.73 -17.80 -2.72
CA GLY A 48 3.83 -18.87 -3.15
C GLY A 48 2.37 -18.43 -3.12
N VAL A 49 1.94 -17.79 -2.03
CA VAL A 49 0.56 -17.28 -1.87
C VAL A 49 0.25 -16.25 -2.95
N ARG A 50 1.16 -15.29 -3.22
CA ARG A 50 0.95 -14.31 -4.30
C ARG A 50 0.79 -14.95 -5.68
N GLN A 51 1.58 -15.99 -5.98
CA GLN A 51 1.47 -16.70 -7.26
C GLN A 51 0.14 -17.46 -7.37
N GLN A 52 -0.33 -18.05 -6.27
CA GLN A 52 -1.63 -18.70 -6.23
C GLN A 52 -2.76 -17.68 -6.46
N GLU A 53 -2.72 -16.54 -5.77
CA GLU A 53 -3.67 -15.43 -5.96
C GLU A 53 -3.65 -14.87 -7.38
N ASP A 54 -2.47 -14.69 -7.98
CA ASP A 54 -2.33 -14.23 -9.37
C ASP A 54 -2.94 -15.24 -10.34
N ARG A 55 -2.68 -16.54 -10.15
CA ARG A 55 -3.27 -17.62 -10.96
C ARG A 55 -4.79 -17.63 -10.86
N GLU A 56 -5.33 -17.62 -9.65
CA GLU A 56 -6.79 -17.59 -9.41
C GLU A 56 -7.43 -16.34 -10.03
N ARG A 57 -6.77 -15.18 -9.90
CA ARG A 57 -7.24 -13.92 -10.48
C ARG A 57 -7.31 -14.01 -12.01
N TRP A 58 -6.27 -14.50 -12.69
CA TRP A 58 -6.28 -14.62 -14.15
C TRP A 58 -7.25 -15.69 -14.66
N HIS A 59 -7.43 -16.80 -13.94
CA HIS A 59 -8.43 -17.81 -14.28
C HIS A 59 -9.88 -17.31 -14.18
N SER A 60 -10.12 -16.23 -13.44
CA SER A 60 -11.46 -15.60 -13.35
C SER A 60 -11.85 -14.76 -14.58
N ILE A 61 -10.93 -14.56 -15.54
CA ILE A 61 -11.19 -13.77 -16.76
C ILE A 61 -12.32 -14.42 -17.58
N LYS A 62 -13.35 -13.64 -17.93
CA LYS A 62 -14.46 -14.09 -18.78
C LYS A 62 -14.05 -14.16 -20.25
N VAL A 63 -13.29 -15.18 -20.61
CA VAL A 63 -12.71 -15.40 -21.95
C VAL A 63 -13.76 -15.32 -23.07
N GLY A 64 -14.99 -15.77 -22.83
CA GLY A 64 -16.08 -15.73 -23.81
C GLY A 64 -16.55 -14.33 -24.22
N THR A 65 -16.21 -13.29 -23.44
CA THR A 65 -16.53 -11.89 -23.74
C THR A 65 -15.39 -11.12 -24.40
N LEU A 66 -14.21 -11.75 -24.53
CA LEU A 66 -13.05 -11.13 -25.14
C LEU A 66 -13.12 -11.20 -26.66
N HIS A 67 -12.51 -10.22 -27.32
CA HIS A 67 -12.26 -10.26 -28.75
C HIS A 67 -11.45 -11.52 -29.12
N PRO A 68 -11.71 -12.20 -30.26
CA PRO A 68 -11.06 -13.48 -30.62
C PRO A 68 -9.53 -13.47 -30.46
N LEU A 69 -8.88 -12.42 -30.96
CA LEU A 69 -7.42 -12.25 -30.83
C LEU A 69 -6.93 -12.24 -29.37
N ASN A 70 -7.63 -11.53 -28.48
CA ASN A 70 -7.26 -11.48 -27.07
C ASN A 70 -7.61 -12.79 -26.35
N ARG A 71 -8.70 -13.44 -26.77
CA ARG A 71 -9.12 -14.74 -26.23
C ARG A 71 -8.06 -15.80 -26.48
N GLU A 72 -7.56 -15.93 -27.71
CA GLU A 72 -6.52 -16.88 -28.05
C GLU A 72 -5.25 -16.65 -27.23
N GLU A 73 -4.84 -15.39 -27.11
CA GLU A 73 -3.64 -15.04 -26.35
C GLU A 73 -3.80 -15.27 -24.84
N VAL A 74 -4.96 -14.92 -24.26
CA VAL A 74 -5.24 -15.22 -22.85
C VAL A 74 -5.22 -16.72 -22.60
N LEU A 75 -5.85 -17.53 -23.46
CA LEU A 75 -5.84 -18.99 -23.33
C LEU A 75 -4.41 -19.55 -23.41
N ARG A 76 -3.62 -19.09 -24.38
CA ARG A 76 -2.22 -19.48 -24.53
C ARG A 76 -1.40 -19.17 -23.27
N LEU A 77 -1.59 -18.00 -22.68
CA LEU A 77 -0.86 -17.60 -21.48
C LEU A 77 -1.34 -18.32 -20.22
N LEU A 78 -2.63 -18.63 -20.11
CA LEU A 78 -3.16 -19.43 -19.00
C LEU A 78 -2.63 -20.87 -19.03
N ASP A 79 -2.49 -21.44 -20.22
CA ASP A 79 -1.88 -22.77 -20.42
C ASP A 79 -0.44 -22.80 -19.89
N VAL A 80 0.36 -21.80 -20.27
CA VAL A 80 1.74 -21.62 -19.75
C VAL A 80 1.77 -21.47 -18.22
N VAL A 81 0.78 -20.81 -17.62
CA VAL A 81 0.68 -20.69 -16.16
C VAL A 81 0.33 -22.02 -15.50
N ASP A 82 -0.50 -22.84 -16.15
CA ASP A 82 -0.92 -24.13 -15.61
C ASP A 82 0.18 -25.20 -15.75
N GLU A 83 0.98 -25.17 -16.82
CA GLU A 83 2.09 -26.09 -17.06
C GLU A 83 3.37 -25.69 -16.33
N ASP A 84 3.80 -24.43 -16.47
CA ASP A 84 5.12 -23.96 -16.03
C ASP A 84 5.06 -23.04 -14.79
N GLY A 85 3.85 -22.66 -14.36
CA GLY A 85 3.62 -21.79 -13.21
C GLY A 85 3.77 -20.29 -13.51
N VAL A 86 3.25 -19.44 -12.62
CA VAL A 86 3.23 -17.97 -12.78
C VAL A 86 4.62 -17.35 -13.03
N SER A 87 5.69 -17.98 -12.53
CA SER A 87 7.05 -17.49 -12.73
C SER A 87 7.55 -17.53 -14.17
N SER A 88 6.99 -18.41 -15.02
CA SER A 88 7.40 -18.55 -16.42
C SER A 88 6.97 -17.35 -17.28
N LEU A 89 5.88 -16.68 -16.89
CA LEU A 89 5.39 -15.50 -17.61
C LEU A 89 6.36 -14.33 -17.51
N SER A 90 6.57 -13.68 -18.66
CA SER A 90 7.30 -12.41 -18.72
C SER A 90 6.52 -11.30 -18.02
N ARG A 91 7.22 -10.22 -17.63
CA ARG A 91 6.56 -9.03 -17.04
C ARG A 91 5.48 -8.45 -17.97
N LYS A 92 5.70 -8.52 -19.29
CA LYS A 92 4.74 -8.01 -20.30
C LYS A 92 3.47 -8.85 -20.33
N ASP A 93 3.61 -10.17 -20.29
CA ASP A 93 2.47 -11.09 -20.37
C ASP A 93 1.61 -11.02 -19.10
N ARG A 94 2.24 -10.88 -17.94
CA ARG A 94 1.52 -10.62 -16.68
C ARG A 94 0.72 -9.33 -16.75
N LEU A 95 1.34 -8.25 -17.26
CA LEU A 95 0.64 -6.97 -17.43
C LEU A 95 -0.53 -7.09 -18.41
N PHE A 96 -0.39 -7.89 -19.47
CA PHE A 96 -1.48 -8.17 -20.40
C PHE A 96 -2.64 -8.89 -19.70
N LEU A 97 -2.38 -9.95 -18.94
CA LEU A 97 -3.42 -10.66 -18.17
C LEU A 97 -4.05 -9.76 -17.11
N ASP A 98 -3.26 -8.97 -16.39
CA ASP A 98 -3.75 -8.00 -15.40
C ASP A 98 -4.72 -6.99 -16.05
N ASN A 99 -4.39 -6.48 -17.24
CA ASN A 99 -5.28 -5.59 -18.00
C ASN A 99 -6.60 -6.26 -18.44
N MET A 100 -6.64 -7.58 -18.56
CA MET A 100 -7.86 -8.33 -18.86
C MET A 100 -8.68 -8.68 -17.61
N THR A 101 -8.06 -8.66 -16.42
CA THR A 101 -8.77 -8.87 -15.14
C THR A 101 -9.45 -7.61 -14.62
N LEU A 102 -8.90 -6.43 -14.92
CA LEU A 102 -9.52 -5.18 -14.55
C LEU A 102 -10.84 -5.05 -15.32
N PRO A 103 -12.00 -4.88 -14.66
CA PRO A 103 -13.16 -4.36 -15.35
C PRO A 103 -12.70 -3.01 -15.91
N ARG A 104 -12.65 -2.89 -17.25
CA ARG A 104 -12.60 -1.56 -17.85
C ARG A 104 -13.89 -0.90 -17.38
N MET A 105 -13.79 -0.12 -16.30
CA MET A 105 -14.79 0.83 -15.86
C MET A 105 -14.84 1.88 -16.98
N GLY A 106 -15.50 1.52 -18.07
CA GLY A 106 -16.02 2.45 -19.03
C GLY A 106 -17.11 3.21 -18.30
N VAL A 107 -16.73 4.38 -17.80
CA VAL A 107 -17.66 5.49 -17.58
C VAL A 107 -17.76 6.23 -18.89
#